data_AF-A0A6S6WK44-F1
#
_entry.id   AF-A0A6S6WK44-F1
#
_cell.length_a   1.000
_cell.length_b   1.000
_cell.length_c   1.000
_cell.angle_alpha   90.00
_cell.angle_beta   90.00
_cell.angle_gamma   90.00
#
_symmetry.space_group_name_H-M   'P 1'
#
loop_
_entity.id
_entity.type
_entity.pdbx_description
1 polymer ?
#
loop_
_entity_poly.entity_id
_entity_poly.type
_entity_poly.pdbx_seq_one_letter_code
_entity_poly.pdbx_strand_id
1 'polypeptide(L)'
;MRANLRPLMLGSIFIGSLFTTSTAFTAEETIRIEGELLFSSLPTLVDHQGPLTTPLNFIATVVQNPDEGIPAGFFGLSKDYTDATQTLRMEIMGPDGGLLYDRTLDVSDLPSSATVDALSWFLFNSDAQATSEPSGSAFWGIIAASQEQFLRREISLGESLFNRNLGGLPEVVVEIGSLFAEVSGYPVLTEGSYTYSFLYYDQTVDNLSGIADTGLVQGYATRISYGSDDADGDGIADDIDSCPASDKRATVVFDWNDSGVTNYTFANGCTLSDEFARCSTAANCTMKLVHSLEKGGSINLEEANRLRNASQVGYHSRRPR
;
A
#
# COMPACT_ATOMS: atom_id res chain seq x y z
N MET A 1 -0.97 -82.47 -20.55
CA MET A 1 -0.30 -81.86 -19.38
C MET A 1 -0.97 -80.54 -19.07
N ARG A 2 -1.27 -80.31 -17.79
CA ARG A 2 -2.05 -79.18 -17.25
C ARG A 2 -1.30 -77.86 -17.38
N ALA A 3 -2.01 -76.76 -17.65
CA ALA A 3 -1.65 -75.43 -17.18
C ALA A 3 -2.94 -74.61 -16.98
N ASN A 4 -3.40 -74.54 -15.73
CA ASN A 4 -4.47 -73.64 -15.29
C ASN A 4 -3.84 -72.28 -14.98
N LEU A 5 -4.14 -71.26 -15.78
CA LEU A 5 -3.87 -69.86 -15.41
C LEU A 5 -5.04 -69.32 -14.58
N ARG A 6 -4.74 -68.90 -13.35
CA ARG A 6 -5.65 -68.09 -12.52
C ARG A 6 -5.40 -66.61 -12.79
N PRO A 7 -6.43 -65.75 -12.85
CA PRO A 7 -6.26 -64.32 -12.96
C PRO A 7 -5.92 -63.73 -11.58
N LEU A 8 -4.85 -62.94 -11.52
CA LEU A 8 -4.49 -62.13 -10.37
C LEU A 8 -5.26 -60.81 -10.49
N MET A 9 -6.30 -60.60 -9.67
CA MET A 9 -6.95 -59.29 -9.56
C MET A 9 -6.12 -58.39 -8.66
N LEU A 10 -5.45 -57.39 -9.26
CA LEU A 10 -4.86 -56.26 -8.55
C LEU A 10 -5.97 -55.26 -8.20
N GLY A 11 -6.35 -55.20 -6.93
CA GLY A 11 -7.23 -54.14 -6.41
C GLY A 11 -6.44 -52.85 -6.24
N SER A 12 -6.63 -51.91 -7.16
CA SER A 12 -6.11 -50.54 -7.02
C SER A 12 -7.07 -49.72 -6.17
N ILE A 13 -6.66 -49.39 -4.95
CA ILE A 13 -7.38 -48.46 -4.07
C ILE A 13 -6.98 -47.04 -4.48
N PHE A 14 -7.83 -46.36 -5.24
CA PHE A 14 -7.72 -44.93 -5.51
C PHE A 14 -8.18 -44.16 -4.26
N ILE A 15 -7.24 -43.69 -3.44
CA ILE A 15 -7.50 -42.67 -2.43
C ILE A 15 -7.57 -41.33 -3.17
N GLY A 16 -8.77 -40.91 -3.53
CA GLY A 16 -9.01 -39.58 -4.09
C GLY A 16 -8.82 -38.52 -3.02
N SER A 17 -7.62 -37.98 -2.93
CA SER A 17 -7.34 -36.77 -2.14
C SER A 17 -8.10 -35.61 -2.76
N LEU A 18 -9.23 -35.23 -2.17
CA LEU A 18 -9.88 -33.95 -2.44
C LEU A 18 -8.97 -32.85 -1.90
N PHE A 19 -8.06 -32.36 -2.75
CA PHE A 19 -7.41 -31.09 -2.53
C PHE A 19 -8.44 -30.00 -2.82
N THR A 20 -9.03 -29.43 -1.78
CA THR A 20 -9.72 -28.14 -1.88
C THR A 20 -8.67 -27.08 -2.17
N THR A 21 -8.53 -26.71 -3.43
CA THR A 21 -7.79 -25.52 -3.85
C THR A 21 -8.65 -24.32 -3.45
N SER A 22 -8.38 -23.75 -2.28
CA SER A 22 -8.84 -22.40 -1.97
C SER A 22 -8.10 -21.45 -2.91
N THR A 23 -8.81 -20.86 -3.86
CA THR A 23 -8.34 -19.68 -4.60
C THR A 23 -8.39 -18.52 -3.60
N ALA A 24 -7.28 -18.29 -2.90
CA ALA A 24 -7.07 -17.00 -2.27
C ALA A 24 -6.94 -16.02 -3.44
N PHE A 25 -7.90 -15.11 -3.58
CA PHE A 25 -7.68 -13.91 -4.35
C PHE A 25 -6.76 -13.06 -3.51
N THR A 26 -5.56 -12.77 -4.00
CA THR A 26 -4.67 -11.82 -3.34
C THR A 26 -5.34 -10.46 -3.45
N ALA A 27 -5.44 -9.75 -2.32
CA ALA A 27 -6.04 -8.42 -2.29
C ALA A 27 -5.17 -7.42 -3.06
N GLU A 28 -5.75 -6.29 -3.48
CA GLU A 28 -4.97 -5.15 -3.93
C GLU A 28 -3.94 -4.76 -2.85
N GLU A 29 -2.74 -4.41 -3.29
CA GLU A 29 -1.64 -4.02 -2.42
C GLU A 29 -1.32 -2.55 -2.61
N THR A 30 -1.15 -1.82 -1.51
CA THR A 30 -0.76 -0.41 -1.50
C THR A 30 0.69 -0.29 -1.04
N ILE A 31 1.54 0.21 -1.92
CA ILE A 31 2.91 0.63 -1.58
C ILE A 31 2.88 2.13 -1.33
N ARG A 32 3.37 2.56 -0.17
CA ARG A 32 3.53 3.98 0.17
C ARG A 32 5.01 4.30 0.37
N ILE A 33 5.50 5.28 -0.38
CA ILE A 33 6.89 5.71 -0.43
C ILE A 33 6.94 7.17 0.05
N GLU A 34 7.66 7.43 1.12
CA GLU A 34 7.86 8.78 1.66
C GLU A 34 9.31 9.19 1.48
N GLY A 35 9.56 10.49 1.29
CA GLY A 35 10.93 10.97 1.19
C GLY A 35 11.07 12.47 0.98
N GLU A 36 12.26 12.86 0.55
CA GLU A 36 12.64 14.25 0.30
C GLU A 36 13.11 14.42 -1.14
N LEU A 37 12.61 15.45 -1.83
CA LEU A 37 13.01 15.85 -3.17
C LEU A 37 14.13 16.89 -3.11
N LEU A 38 15.12 16.73 -3.97
CA LEU A 38 16.27 17.61 -4.12
C LEU A 38 16.29 18.37 -5.46
N PHE A 39 15.47 17.93 -6.41
CA PHE A 39 15.35 18.52 -7.74
C PHE A 39 13.92 18.43 -8.22
N SER A 40 13.46 19.46 -8.92
CA SER A 40 12.17 19.44 -9.60
C SER A 40 12.22 20.17 -10.94
N SER A 41 11.47 19.65 -11.90
CA SER A 41 11.21 20.28 -13.21
C SER A 41 9.73 20.17 -13.59
N LEU A 42 8.85 19.88 -12.62
CA LEU A 42 7.42 19.79 -12.84
C LEU A 42 6.88 21.18 -13.19
N PRO A 43 6.22 21.40 -14.35
CA PRO A 43 5.76 22.74 -14.75
C PRO A 43 4.82 23.42 -13.74
N THR A 44 4.09 22.62 -12.94
CA THR A 44 3.17 23.07 -11.88
C THR A 44 3.89 23.61 -10.64
N LEU A 45 5.15 23.24 -10.42
CA LEU A 45 5.97 23.68 -9.29
C LEU A 45 6.87 24.85 -9.68
N VAL A 46 6.26 25.95 -10.15
CA VAL A 46 6.98 27.07 -10.79
C VAL A 46 8.04 27.71 -9.89
N ASP A 47 7.78 27.79 -8.59
CA ASP A 47 8.70 28.35 -7.58
C ASP A 47 9.77 27.36 -7.10
N HIS A 48 9.70 26.11 -7.57
CA HIS A 48 10.58 25.00 -7.19
C HIS A 48 11.17 24.30 -8.42
N GLN A 49 11.71 25.07 -9.36
CA GLN A 49 12.39 24.55 -10.55
C GLN A 49 13.90 24.41 -10.34
N GLY A 50 14.47 23.35 -10.89
CA GLY A 50 15.89 23.00 -10.78
C GLY A 50 16.26 22.36 -9.45
N PRO A 51 17.55 22.46 -9.05
CA PRO A 51 18.00 22.04 -7.73
C PRO A 51 17.32 22.84 -6.61
N LEU A 52 16.84 22.14 -5.59
CA LEU A 52 16.09 22.72 -4.47
C LEU A 52 17.03 23.15 -3.35
N THR A 53 16.89 24.40 -2.90
CA THR A 53 17.67 24.92 -1.76
C THR A 53 17.16 24.41 -0.41
N THR A 54 15.85 24.12 -0.35
CA THR A 54 15.20 23.43 0.77
C THR A 54 14.49 22.21 0.19
N PRO A 55 14.77 21.00 0.69
CA PRO A 55 14.08 19.81 0.22
C PRO A 55 12.56 19.93 0.37
N LEU A 56 11.81 19.35 -0.56
CA LEU A 56 10.37 19.20 -0.47
C LEU A 56 10.05 17.78 0.01
N ASN A 57 9.04 17.62 0.84
CA ASN A 57 8.61 16.28 1.23
C ASN A 57 7.73 15.68 0.12
N PHE A 58 7.75 14.37 -0.04
CA PHE A 58 6.83 13.69 -0.95
C PHE A 58 6.22 12.44 -0.32
N ILE A 59 5.05 12.08 -0.83
CA ILE A 59 4.40 10.79 -0.63
C ILE A 59 4.01 10.28 -2.02
N ALA A 60 4.55 9.13 -2.42
CA ALA A 60 4.17 8.43 -3.62
C ALA A 60 3.44 7.15 -3.24
N THR A 61 2.29 6.91 -3.87
CA THR A 61 1.48 5.71 -3.63
C THR A 61 1.37 4.92 -4.92
N VAL A 62 1.63 3.62 -4.84
CA VAL A 62 1.41 2.66 -5.92
C VAL A 62 0.39 1.65 -5.43
N VAL A 63 -0.76 1.55 -6.11
CA VAL A 63 -1.71 0.46 -5.91
C VAL A 63 -1.48 -0.56 -7.01
N GLN A 64 -1.31 -1.83 -6.62
CA GLN A 64 -1.04 -2.92 -7.54
C GLN A 64 -1.87 -4.16 -7.22
N ASN A 65 -2.12 -4.99 -8.24
CA ASN A 65 -2.70 -6.31 -8.12
C ASN A 65 -1.71 -7.34 -8.70
N PRO A 66 -0.86 -7.98 -7.87
CA PRO A 66 0.14 -8.93 -8.35
C PRO A 66 -0.43 -10.15 -9.07
N ASP A 67 -1.67 -10.56 -8.77
CA ASP A 67 -2.33 -11.71 -9.41
C ASP A 67 -2.71 -11.41 -10.87
N GLU A 68 -2.91 -10.13 -11.20
CA GLU A 68 -3.14 -9.67 -12.57
C GLU A 68 -1.82 -9.44 -13.34
N GLY A 69 -0.68 -9.48 -12.66
CA GLY A 69 0.63 -9.26 -13.25
C GLY A 69 1.01 -10.33 -14.28
N ILE A 70 1.10 -9.94 -15.55
CA ILE A 70 1.52 -10.83 -16.65
C ILE A 70 3.02 -10.63 -16.93
N PRO A 71 3.87 -11.66 -16.83
CA PRO A 71 5.27 -11.55 -17.21
C PRO A 71 5.43 -11.14 -18.68
N ALA A 72 6.15 -10.04 -18.95
CA ALA A 72 6.15 -9.39 -20.25
C ALA A 72 7.42 -9.68 -21.09
N GLY A 73 8.58 -9.90 -20.46
CA GLY A 73 9.86 -10.15 -21.13
C GLY A 73 10.33 -9.04 -22.08
N PHE A 74 9.74 -7.84 -21.99
CA PHE A 74 9.93 -6.68 -22.85
C PHE A 74 11.39 -6.20 -22.86
N PHE A 75 12.02 -6.18 -21.68
CA PHE A 75 13.37 -5.65 -21.52
C PHE A 75 14.43 -6.76 -21.43
N GLY A 76 14.05 -8.01 -21.68
CA GLY A 76 14.92 -9.17 -21.47
C GLY A 76 15.31 -9.36 -19.99
N LEU A 77 14.50 -8.80 -19.09
CA LEU A 77 14.68 -8.91 -17.65
C LEU A 77 13.97 -10.15 -17.13
N SER A 78 14.42 -10.66 -15.98
CA SER A 78 13.78 -11.81 -15.36
C SER A 78 12.45 -11.45 -14.68
N LYS A 79 12.21 -10.17 -14.40
CA LYS A 79 11.07 -9.65 -13.63
C LYS A 79 10.52 -8.34 -14.18
N ASP A 80 9.85 -8.44 -15.32
CA ASP A 80 8.99 -7.39 -15.84
C ASP A 80 7.56 -7.90 -16.02
N TYR A 81 6.60 -7.08 -15.63
CA TYR A 81 5.20 -7.40 -15.56
C TYR A 81 4.39 -6.31 -16.25
N THR A 82 3.33 -6.71 -16.94
CA THR A 82 2.25 -5.82 -17.34
C THR A 82 1.05 -6.00 -16.42
N ASP A 83 0.14 -5.02 -16.41
CA ASP A 83 -1.20 -5.06 -15.82
C ASP A 83 -1.25 -5.16 -14.27
N ALA A 84 -0.12 -5.35 -13.60
CA ALA A 84 -0.08 -5.36 -12.14
C ALA A 84 -0.32 -3.97 -11.54
N THR A 85 0.10 -2.89 -12.20
CA THR A 85 -0.01 -1.52 -11.63
C THR A 85 -1.38 -0.92 -11.94
N GLN A 86 -2.16 -0.60 -10.91
CA GLN A 86 -3.53 -0.09 -11.05
C GLN A 86 -3.60 1.43 -10.87
N THR A 87 -2.91 1.95 -9.86
CA THR A 87 -2.96 3.38 -9.52
C THR A 87 -1.57 3.91 -9.17
N LEU A 88 -1.25 5.10 -9.66
CA LEU A 88 -0.07 5.87 -9.25
C LEU A 88 -0.53 7.25 -8.73
N ARG A 89 -0.18 7.57 -7.49
CA ARG A 89 -0.40 8.90 -6.90
C ARG A 89 0.91 9.51 -6.44
N MET A 90 1.04 10.82 -6.61
CA MET A 90 2.17 11.59 -6.13
C MET A 90 1.69 12.88 -5.46
N GLU A 91 2.07 13.04 -4.21
CA GLU A 91 1.84 14.22 -3.39
C GLU A 91 3.20 14.86 -3.06
N ILE A 92 3.31 16.19 -3.22
CA ILE A 92 4.50 16.95 -2.86
C ILE A 92 4.09 18.05 -1.90
N MET A 93 4.79 18.14 -0.77
CA MET A 93 4.53 19.10 0.30
C MET A 93 5.72 20.06 0.47
N GLY A 94 5.38 21.31 0.80
CA GLY A 94 6.33 22.33 1.19
C GLY A 94 6.99 22.04 2.54
N PRO A 95 8.03 22.82 2.90
CA PRO A 95 8.70 22.70 4.21
C PRO A 95 7.77 23.01 5.40
N ASP A 96 6.68 23.73 5.17
CA ASP A 96 5.64 24.04 6.15
C ASP A 96 4.54 22.96 6.24
N GLY A 97 4.64 21.90 5.43
CA GLY A 97 3.64 20.84 5.29
C GLY A 97 2.49 21.18 4.34
N GLY A 98 2.50 22.35 3.69
CA GLY A 98 1.45 22.71 2.72
C GLY A 98 1.53 21.86 1.45
N LEU A 99 0.41 21.36 0.95
CA LEU A 99 0.33 20.59 -0.30
C LEU A 99 0.59 21.50 -1.52
N LEU A 100 1.62 21.17 -2.30
CA LEU A 100 2.03 21.92 -3.50
C LEU A 100 1.64 21.22 -4.80
N TYR A 101 1.58 19.89 -4.78
CA TYR A 101 1.27 19.06 -5.93
C TYR A 101 0.51 17.81 -5.48
N ASP A 102 -0.54 17.45 -6.21
CA ASP A 102 -1.28 16.20 -6.05
C ASP A 102 -1.77 15.75 -7.44
N ARG A 103 -1.34 14.56 -7.84
CA ARG A 103 -1.76 13.90 -9.08
C ARG A 103 -1.96 12.42 -8.85
N THR A 104 -3.13 11.93 -9.25
CA THR A 104 -3.49 10.51 -9.25
C THR A 104 -3.79 10.07 -10.68
N LEU A 105 -3.23 8.94 -11.11
CA LEU A 105 -3.59 8.23 -12.34
C LEU A 105 -4.06 6.84 -11.95
N ASP A 106 -5.34 6.60 -12.18
CA ASP A 106 -5.97 5.30 -11.96
C ASP A 106 -6.33 4.70 -13.33
N VAL A 107 -5.99 3.43 -13.56
CA VAL A 107 -6.31 2.74 -14.81
C VAL A 107 -7.82 2.69 -15.05
N SER A 108 -8.63 2.57 -13.99
CA SER A 108 -10.10 2.50 -14.10
C SER A 108 -10.75 3.82 -14.50
N ASP A 109 -10.07 4.95 -14.26
CA ASP A 109 -10.52 6.29 -14.66
C ASP A 109 -10.20 6.63 -16.13
N LEU A 110 -9.34 5.82 -16.78
CA LEU A 110 -8.96 6.06 -18.17
C LEU A 110 -10.12 5.76 -19.13
N PRO A 111 -10.24 6.53 -20.23
CA PRO A 111 -11.24 6.25 -21.25
C PRO A 111 -11.08 4.82 -21.77
N SER A 112 -12.18 4.10 -21.94
CA SER A 112 -12.14 2.73 -22.50
C SER A 112 -11.58 2.65 -23.93
N SER A 113 -11.40 3.80 -24.60
CA SER A 113 -10.76 3.92 -25.92
C SER A 113 -9.25 4.11 -25.85
N ALA A 114 -8.70 4.37 -24.66
CA ALA A 114 -7.28 4.51 -24.46
C ALA A 114 -6.59 3.15 -24.59
N THR A 115 -5.42 3.14 -25.23
CA THR A 115 -4.47 2.04 -25.08
C THR A 115 -3.70 2.31 -23.80
N VAL A 116 -3.65 1.32 -22.90
CA VAL A 116 -3.03 1.45 -21.58
C VAL A 116 -1.95 0.38 -21.44
N ASP A 117 -0.74 0.82 -21.12
CA ASP A 117 0.38 -0.02 -20.72
C ASP A 117 0.69 0.29 -19.24
N ALA A 118 0.24 -0.59 -18.35
CA ALA A 118 0.64 -0.58 -16.95
C ALA A 118 1.84 -1.53 -16.79
N LEU A 119 2.98 -1.00 -16.37
CA LEU A 119 4.27 -1.70 -16.37
C LEU A 119 4.88 -1.67 -14.97
N SER A 120 5.39 -2.80 -14.51
CA SER A 120 6.29 -2.85 -13.37
C SER A 120 7.50 -3.72 -13.66
N TRP A 121 8.66 -3.33 -13.17
CA TRP A 121 9.88 -4.11 -13.33
C TRP A 121 10.82 -3.94 -12.15
N PHE A 122 11.53 -5.01 -11.86
CA PHE A 122 12.33 -5.16 -10.66
C PHE A 122 13.69 -5.70 -11.03
N LEU A 123 14.74 -4.98 -10.63
CA LEU A 123 16.11 -5.26 -11.01
C LEU A 123 16.88 -5.79 -9.81
N PHE A 124 17.40 -7.00 -9.91
CA PHE A 124 18.30 -7.56 -8.91
C PHE A 124 19.35 -8.46 -9.56
N ASN A 125 20.48 -8.63 -8.88
CA ASN A 125 21.58 -9.50 -9.32
C ASN A 125 22.07 -9.18 -10.74
N SER A 126 22.02 -10.15 -11.66
CA SER A 126 22.52 -10.01 -13.04
C SER A 126 21.73 -9.03 -13.89
N ASP A 127 20.44 -8.84 -13.62
CA ASP A 127 19.56 -7.98 -14.41
C ASP A 127 19.92 -6.50 -14.22
N ALA A 128 20.28 -6.15 -12.99
CA ALA A 128 20.81 -4.83 -12.65
C ALA A 128 22.12 -4.54 -13.40
N GLN A 129 23.03 -5.53 -13.49
CA GLN A 129 24.28 -5.37 -14.24
C GLN A 129 24.04 -5.16 -15.75
N ALA A 130 23.04 -5.83 -16.31
CA ALA A 130 22.71 -5.72 -17.73
C ALA A 130 22.14 -4.34 -18.10
N THR A 131 21.46 -3.68 -17.16
CA THR A 131 20.80 -2.39 -17.36
C THR A 131 21.64 -1.20 -16.91
N SER A 132 22.79 -1.43 -16.28
CA SER A 132 23.58 -0.40 -15.58
C SER A 132 22.82 0.31 -14.47
N GLU A 133 21.75 -0.31 -13.97
CA GLU A 133 21.01 0.18 -12.82
C GLU A 133 21.48 -0.54 -11.54
N PRO A 134 21.29 0.07 -10.37
CA PRO A 134 21.66 -0.59 -9.12
C PRO A 134 20.79 -1.82 -8.85
N SER A 135 21.40 -2.87 -8.27
CA SER A 135 20.66 -4.05 -7.82
C SER A 135 19.75 -3.65 -6.65
N GLY A 136 18.50 -4.08 -6.70
CA GLY A 136 17.45 -3.67 -5.77
C GLY A 136 16.51 -2.60 -6.34
N SER A 137 16.59 -2.23 -7.62
CA SER A 137 15.74 -1.17 -8.17
C SER A 137 14.33 -1.67 -8.49
N ALA A 138 13.34 -0.79 -8.34
CA ALA A 138 11.94 -1.07 -8.64
C ALA A 138 11.34 0.09 -9.45
N PHE A 139 10.51 -0.23 -10.42
CA PHE A 139 9.83 0.74 -11.26
C PHE A 139 8.36 0.37 -11.40
N TRP A 140 7.51 1.40 -11.42
CA TRP A 140 6.10 1.32 -11.78
C TRP A 140 5.78 2.45 -12.75
N GLY A 141 5.00 2.14 -13.79
CA GLY A 141 4.60 3.11 -14.80
C GLY A 141 3.22 2.82 -15.36
N ILE A 142 2.46 3.87 -15.62
CA ILE A 142 1.23 3.79 -16.41
C ILE A 142 1.39 4.74 -17.59
N ILE A 143 1.30 4.20 -18.80
CA ILE A 143 1.32 4.93 -20.06
C ILE A 143 -0.04 4.72 -20.72
N ALA A 144 -0.77 5.81 -20.96
CA ALA A 144 -2.07 5.77 -21.59
C ALA A 144 -2.12 6.71 -22.79
N ALA A 145 -2.61 6.21 -23.92
CA ALA A 145 -2.73 6.98 -25.15
C ALA A 145 -4.14 6.85 -25.73
N SER A 146 -4.80 7.97 -25.97
CA SER A 146 -6.08 8.07 -26.65
C SER A 146 -6.02 9.10 -27.79
N GLN A 147 -7.12 9.29 -28.51
CA GLN A 147 -7.20 10.35 -29.52
C GLN A 147 -7.13 11.75 -28.90
N GLU A 148 -7.55 11.90 -27.65
CA GLU A 148 -7.67 13.20 -26.97
C GLU A 148 -6.45 13.51 -26.12
N GLN A 149 -5.81 12.48 -25.56
CA GLN A 149 -4.77 12.67 -24.56
C GLN A 149 -3.71 11.58 -24.58
N PHE A 150 -2.47 11.96 -24.26
CA PHE A 150 -1.41 11.05 -23.84
C PHE A 150 -1.06 11.35 -22.39
N LEU A 151 -0.96 10.32 -21.56
CA LEU A 151 -0.59 10.36 -20.16
C LEU A 151 0.54 9.38 -19.92
N ARG A 152 1.55 9.79 -19.17
CA ARG A 152 2.63 8.90 -18.73
C ARG A 152 3.07 9.33 -17.34
N ARG A 153 2.96 8.41 -16.39
CA ARG A 153 3.46 8.59 -15.03
C ARG A 153 4.31 7.41 -14.63
N GLU A 154 5.44 7.71 -14.00
CA GLU A 154 6.41 6.71 -13.61
C GLU A 154 6.95 7.03 -12.22
N ILE A 155 7.08 6.01 -11.39
CA ILE A 155 7.76 6.03 -10.11
C ILE A 155 8.92 5.04 -10.20
N SER A 156 10.11 5.47 -9.84
CA SER A 156 11.30 4.64 -9.85
C SER A 156 12.06 4.78 -8.52
N LEU A 157 12.44 3.63 -7.99
CA LEU A 157 13.29 3.45 -6.82
C LEU A 157 14.61 2.85 -7.27
N GLY A 158 15.71 3.49 -6.92
CA GLY A 158 17.08 3.05 -7.24
C GLY A 158 17.64 3.70 -8.50
N GLU A 159 16.77 4.23 -9.36
CA GLU A 159 17.17 5.03 -10.51
C GLU A 159 17.51 6.48 -10.11
N SER A 160 18.45 7.08 -10.84
CA SER A 160 18.83 8.47 -10.67
C SER A 160 19.00 9.17 -12.02
N LEU A 161 18.72 10.47 -12.09
CA LEU A 161 19.06 11.29 -13.26
C LEU A 161 20.56 11.26 -13.60
N PHE A 162 21.42 10.90 -12.65
CA PHE A 162 22.86 10.71 -12.90
C PHE A 162 23.11 9.55 -13.86
N ASN A 163 22.38 8.44 -13.71
CA ASN A 163 22.43 7.31 -14.65
C ASN A 163 21.95 7.76 -16.05
N ARG A 164 21.08 8.77 -16.13
CA ARG A 164 20.61 9.38 -17.38
C ARG A 164 21.49 10.51 -17.93
N ASN A 165 22.68 10.77 -17.37
CA ASN A 165 23.61 11.83 -17.79
C ASN A 165 23.08 13.28 -17.72
N LEU A 166 22.12 13.58 -16.83
CA LEU A 166 21.43 14.88 -16.82
C LEU A 166 21.99 15.95 -15.84
N GLY A 167 23.12 15.73 -15.16
CA GLY A 167 23.81 16.81 -14.42
C GLY A 167 24.75 16.35 -13.32
N GLY A 168 25.90 17.02 -13.14
CA GLY A 168 26.98 16.62 -12.23
C GLY A 168 26.79 17.00 -10.76
N LEU A 169 25.67 16.64 -10.14
CA LEU A 169 25.60 16.68 -8.66
C LEU A 169 26.41 15.50 -8.10
N PRO A 170 26.93 15.59 -6.87
CA PRO A 170 27.70 14.51 -6.26
C PRO A 170 26.87 13.23 -6.19
N GLU A 171 27.46 12.13 -6.66
CA GLU A 171 26.93 10.78 -6.54
C GLU A 171 26.75 10.46 -5.06
N VAL A 172 25.50 10.45 -4.60
CA VAL A 172 25.17 9.92 -3.27
C VAL A 172 25.16 8.41 -3.44
N VAL A 173 26.31 7.79 -3.17
CA VAL A 173 26.41 6.32 -3.10
C VAL A 173 25.67 5.89 -1.84
N VAL A 174 24.46 5.39 -2.00
CA VAL A 174 23.71 4.81 -0.89
C VAL A 174 23.95 3.31 -0.88
N GLU A 175 24.32 2.76 0.28
CA GLU A 175 24.22 1.32 0.50
C GLU A 175 22.78 0.87 0.29
N ILE A 176 22.57 0.11 -0.77
CA ILE A 176 21.29 -0.49 -1.09
C ILE A 176 21.10 -1.68 -0.15
N GLY A 177 20.42 -1.46 0.98
CA GLY A 177 19.77 -2.53 1.70
C GLY A 177 18.85 -3.31 0.74
N SER A 178 18.61 -4.60 1.00
CA SER A 178 17.72 -5.39 0.14
C SER A 178 16.34 -4.74 0.09
N LEU A 179 15.99 -4.09 -1.02
CA LEU A 179 14.67 -3.49 -1.22
C LEU A 179 13.56 -4.57 -1.21
N PHE A 180 13.92 -5.81 -1.56
CA PHE A 180 12.97 -6.91 -1.70
C PHE A 180 13.07 -7.88 -0.54
N ALA A 181 11.90 -8.24 0.02
CA ALA A 181 11.73 -9.29 1.01
C ALA A 181 11.60 -10.66 0.33
N GLU A 182 10.88 -10.70 -0.80
CA GLU A 182 10.69 -11.89 -1.63
C GLU A 182 10.81 -11.55 -3.11
N VAL A 183 11.45 -12.44 -3.87
CA VAL A 183 11.64 -12.33 -5.34
C VAL A 183 11.10 -13.54 -6.11
N SER A 184 10.53 -14.53 -5.40
CA SER A 184 9.75 -15.62 -6.00
C SER A 184 8.42 -15.05 -6.47
N GLY A 185 8.09 -15.17 -7.76
CA GLY A 185 6.87 -14.53 -8.30
C GLY A 185 7.02 -13.02 -8.43
N TYR A 186 5.92 -12.29 -8.21
CA TYR A 186 5.90 -10.84 -8.20
C TYR A 186 6.65 -10.31 -6.96
N PRO A 187 7.69 -9.48 -7.12
CA PRO A 187 8.53 -9.06 -6.00
C PRO A 187 7.78 -8.30 -4.90
N VAL A 188 8.09 -8.65 -3.65
CA VAL A 188 7.54 -8.01 -2.43
C VAL A 188 8.60 -7.09 -1.82
N LEU A 189 8.23 -5.84 -1.55
CA LEU A 189 9.14 -4.87 -0.95
C LEU A 189 9.34 -5.16 0.55
N THR A 190 10.53 -4.84 1.06
CA THR A 190 10.79 -4.82 2.51
C THR A 190 10.31 -3.49 3.07
N GLU A 191 9.53 -3.51 4.14
CA GLU A 191 9.18 -2.28 4.86
C GLU A 191 10.38 -1.75 5.66
N GLY A 192 10.49 -0.43 5.77
CA GLY A 192 11.51 0.16 6.62
C GLY A 192 11.89 1.59 6.29
N SER A 193 12.96 2.04 6.93
CA SER A 193 13.61 3.31 6.66
C SER A 193 14.75 3.11 5.66
N TYR A 194 14.79 3.97 4.65
CA TYR A 194 15.72 3.87 3.54
C TYR A 194 16.44 5.19 3.31
N THR A 195 17.42 5.16 2.43
CA THR A 195 17.92 6.36 1.76
C THR A 195 18.01 5.97 0.29
N TYR A 196 16.88 5.71 -0.34
CA TYR A 196 16.86 5.09 -1.66
C TYR A 196 16.67 6.14 -2.75
N SER A 197 17.45 6.14 -3.83
CA SER A 197 17.20 7.09 -4.93
C SER A 197 15.75 7.01 -5.39
N PHE A 198 15.12 8.16 -5.55
CA PHE A 198 13.72 8.26 -5.96
C PHE A 198 13.62 9.18 -7.18
N LEU A 199 12.84 8.75 -8.17
CA LEU A 199 12.50 9.51 -9.36
C LEU A 199 10.99 9.40 -9.60
N TYR A 200 10.35 10.53 -9.87
CA TYR A 200 8.99 10.57 -10.39
C TYR A 200 8.96 11.37 -11.68
N TYR A 201 8.31 10.82 -12.71
CA TYR A 201 8.13 11.44 -14.02
C TYR A 201 6.63 11.63 -14.28
N ASP A 202 6.21 12.82 -14.72
CA ASP A 202 4.85 13.12 -15.14
C ASP A 202 4.85 13.80 -16.50
N GLN A 203 4.08 13.23 -17.42
CA GLN A 203 3.86 13.77 -18.76
C GLN A 203 2.39 13.69 -19.12
N THR A 204 1.86 14.82 -19.58
CA THR A 204 0.52 14.95 -20.13
C THR A 204 0.60 15.69 -21.46
N VAL A 205 -0.01 15.15 -22.51
CA VAL A 205 -0.17 15.83 -23.79
C VAL A 205 -1.65 15.84 -24.14
N ASP A 206 -2.22 17.02 -24.32
CA ASP A 206 -3.54 17.18 -24.93
C ASP A 206 -3.36 17.17 -26.45
N ASN A 207 -3.82 16.10 -27.10
CA ASN A 207 -3.65 15.90 -28.54
C ASN A 207 -4.53 16.85 -29.38
N LEU A 208 -5.56 17.45 -28.78
CA LEU A 208 -6.44 18.40 -29.45
C LEU A 208 -5.84 19.81 -29.47
N SER A 209 -5.29 20.25 -28.33
CA SER A 209 -4.66 21.58 -28.23
C SER A 209 -3.18 21.58 -28.61
N GLY A 210 -2.52 20.42 -28.59
CA GLY A 210 -1.08 20.27 -28.79
C GLY A 210 -0.25 20.74 -27.60
N ILE A 211 -0.89 21.04 -26.47
CA ILE A 211 -0.20 21.45 -25.24
C ILE A 211 0.37 20.20 -24.57
N ALA A 212 1.65 20.27 -24.21
CA ALA A 212 2.37 19.22 -23.51
C ALA A 212 2.96 19.77 -22.22
N ASP A 213 2.61 19.14 -21.11
CA ASP A 213 3.25 19.32 -19.81
C ASP A 213 4.14 18.10 -19.56
N THR A 214 5.42 18.34 -19.26
CA THR A 214 6.35 17.26 -18.94
C THR A 214 7.32 17.77 -17.89
N GLY A 215 7.51 16.95 -16.85
CA GLY A 215 8.51 17.23 -15.85
C GLY A 215 8.82 16.00 -15.02
N LEU A 216 9.80 16.16 -14.16
CA LEU A 216 10.20 15.13 -13.22
C LEU A 216 10.63 15.76 -11.91
N VAL A 217 10.62 14.97 -10.85
CA VAL A 217 11.28 15.28 -9.59
C VAL A 217 12.23 14.15 -9.22
N GLN A 218 13.28 14.49 -8.49
CA GLN A 218 14.25 13.53 -7.99
C GLN A 218 14.56 13.82 -6.53
N GLY A 219 14.79 12.77 -5.76
CA GLY A 219 15.11 12.83 -4.35
C GLY A 219 15.61 11.51 -3.82
N TYR A 220 15.30 11.25 -2.55
CA TYR A 220 15.45 9.93 -1.94
C TYR A 220 14.23 9.56 -1.13
N ALA A 221 13.84 8.29 -1.19
CA ALA A 221 12.87 7.69 -0.28
C ALA A 221 13.53 7.48 1.09
N THR A 222 12.88 7.99 2.13
CA THR A 222 13.26 7.83 3.54
C THR A 222 12.48 6.71 4.21
N ARG A 223 11.30 6.35 3.68
CA ARG A 223 10.46 5.29 4.21
C ARG A 223 9.67 4.60 3.11
N ILE A 224 9.55 3.29 3.21
CA ILE A 224 8.69 2.47 2.37
C ILE A 224 7.84 1.62 3.30
N SER A 225 6.53 1.64 3.09
CA SER A 225 5.57 0.75 3.73
C SER A 225 4.76 0.02 2.66
N TYR A 226 4.35 -1.20 2.99
CA TYR A 226 3.73 -2.16 2.10
C TYR A 226 2.61 -2.88 2.85
N GLY A 227 1.40 -2.80 2.33
CA GLY A 227 0.24 -3.46 2.91
C GLY A 227 -1.05 -2.97 2.27
N SER A 228 -2.18 -3.44 2.76
CA SER A 228 -3.45 -2.78 2.43
C SER A 228 -3.50 -1.37 3.04
N ASP A 229 -4.47 -0.57 2.61
CA ASP A 229 -4.79 0.69 3.27
C ASP A 229 -4.95 0.50 4.78
N ASP A 230 -4.65 1.54 5.56
CA ASP A 230 -4.97 1.63 7.00
C ASP A 230 -6.04 2.72 7.08
N ALA A 231 -7.29 2.31 6.82
CA ALA A 231 -8.38 3.22 6.49
C ALA A 231 -8.74 4.13 7.68
N ASP A 232 -8.47 3.68 8.90
CA ASP A 232 -8.68 4.50 10.07
C ASP A 232 -7.39 5.26 10.48
N GLY A 233 -6.19 4.77 10.16
CA GLY A 233 -4.90 5.40 10.40
C GLY A 233 -4.28 5.06 11.76
N ASP A 234 -4.51 3.86 12.30
CA ASP A 234 -4.05 3.46 13.66
C ASP A 234 -2.67 2.81 13.66
N GLY A 235 -2.09 2.64 12.47
CA GLY A 235 -0.81 2.02 12.21
C GLY A 235 -0.89 0.52 11.93
N ILE A 236 -2.08 -0.06 11.78
CA ILE A 236 -2.30 -1.45 11.41
C ILE A 236 -3.02 -1.47 10.06
N ALA A 237 -2.44 -2.14 9.08
CA ALA A 237 -3.04 -2.26 7.75
C ALA A 237 -4.37 -3.05 7.81
N ASP A 238 -5.39 -2.61 7.07
CA ASP A 238 -6.75 -3.14 7.05
C ASP A 238 -6.85 -4.66 6.82
N ASP A 239 -5.87 -5.26 6.14
CA ASP A 239 -5.80 -6.68 5.81
C ASP A 239 -5.44 -7.55 7.01
N ILE A 240 -4.72 -6.98 7.97
CA ILE A 240 -4.40 -7.58 9.27
C ILE A 240 -5.14 -6.92 10.43
N ASP A 241 -5.82 -5.79 10.19
CA ASP A 241 -6.67 -5.11 11.15
C ASP A 241 -8.00 -5.87 11.31
N SER A 242 -8.34 -6.18 12.56
CA SER A 242 -9.64 -6.77 12.89
C SER A 242 -10.79 -5.74 12.84
N CYS A 243 -10.46 -4.45 12.86
CA CYS A 243 -11.39 -3.33 12.86
C CYS A 243 -10.95 -2.17 11.93
N PRO A 244 -10.86 -2.37 10.60
CA PRO A 244 -10.37 -1.38 9.59
C PRO A 244 -11.00 0.04 9.62
N ALA A 245 -12.08 0.22 10.38
CA ALA A 245 -12.80 1.48 10.52
C ALA A 245 -13.02 1.78 12.00
N SER A 246 -11.95 1.73 12.79
CA SER A 246 -11.99 1.93 14.24
C SER A 246 -12.46 3.33 14.62
N ASP A 247 -13.19 3.42 15.74
CA ASP A 247 -13.53 4.69 16.36
C ASP A 247 -12.31 5.40 16.98
N LYS A 248 -11.88 6.51 16.35
CA LYS A 248 -10.70 7.32 16.73
C LYS A 248 -10.91 8.31 17.88
N ARG A 249 -12.11 8.36 18.47
CA ARG A 249 -12.38 9.32 19.56
C ARG A 249 -11.47 9.02 20.75
N ALA A 250 -11.03 10.06 21.45
CA ALA A 250 -10.10 9.94 22.57
C ALA A 250 -10.68 9.14 23.76
N THR A 251 -12.01 9.10 23.89
CA THR A 251 -12.73 8.43 24.97
C THR A 251 -13.83 7.53 24.43
N VAL A 252 -14.18 6.50 25.21
CA VAL A 252 -15.26 5.57 24.86
C VAL A 252 -16.60 6.26 25.11
N VAL A 253 -17.44 6.34 24.09
CA VAL A 253 -18.77 6.97 24.17
C VAL A 253 -19.85 5.94 23.86
N PHE A 254 -20.79 5.81 24.79
CA PHE A 254 -22.00 5.00 24.61
C PHE A 254 -23.17 5.91 24.24
N ASP A 255 -23.62 5.85 23.00
CA ASP A 255 -24.62 6.77 22.44
C ASP A 255 -24.18 8.25 22.54
N TRP A 256 -24.79 9.00 23.44
CA TRP A 256 -24.49 10.41 23.72
C TRP A 256 -23.70 10.58 25.03
N ASN A 257 -23.41 9.49 25.75
CA ASN A 257 -22.78 9.54 27.05
C ASN A 257 -21.30 9.12 26.96
N ASP A 258 -20.41 10.10 27.06
CA ASP A 258 -18.97 9.91 27.17
C ASP A 258 -18.62 9.31 28.54
N SER A 259 -17.84 8.24 28.54
CA SER A 259 -17.38 7.58 29.77
C SER A 259 -16.23 8.32 30.46
N GLY A 260 -15.50 9.18 29.74
CA GLY A 260 -14.24 9.78 30.19
C GLY A 260 -13.11 8.76 30.37
N VAL A 261 -13.26 7.54 29.86
CA VAL A 261 -12.23 6.50 29.83
C VAL A 261 -11.57 6.54 28.46
N THR A 262 -10.24 6.54 28.46
CA THR A 262 -9.42 6.54 27.25
C THR A 262 -9.83 5.39 26.32
N ASN A 263 -9.96 5.69 25.03
CA ASN A 263 -10.25 4.70 24.02
C ASN A 263 -8.95 4.04 23.51
N TYR A 264 -8.50 3.00 24.20
CA TYR A 264 -7.25 2.32 23.87
C TYR A 264 -7.34 1.57 22.54
N THR A 265 -6.31 1.68 21.69
CA THR A 265 -6.10 0.79 20.54
C THR A 265 -5.38 -0.48 21.00
N PHE A 266 -5.92 -1.64 20.62
CA PHE A 266 -5.33 -2.94 20.90
C PHE A 266 -4.38 -3.37 19.78
N ALA A 267 -3.59 -4.41 20.03
CA ALA A 267 -2.59 -4.90 19.06
C ALA A 267 -3.18 -5.48 17.76
N ASN A 268 -4.51 -5.61 17.68
CA ASN A 268 -5.24 -6.10 16.52
C ASN A 268 -6.01 -4.99 15.79
N GLY A 269 -5.69 -3.72 16.06
CA GLY A 269 -6.23 -2.49 15.45
C GLY A 269 -7.58 -2.03 15.98
N CYS A 270 -8.36 -2.94 16.55
CA CYS A 270 -9.58 -2.53 17.26
C CYS A 270 -9.29 -1.59 18.43
N THR A 271 -10.12 -0.55 18.57
CA THR A 271 -10.18 0.26 19.79
C THR A 271 -11.14 -0.35 20.82
N LEU A 272 -11.06 0.13 22.05
CA LEU A 272 -11.98 -0.23 23.12
C LEU A 272 -13.45 0.04 22.75
N SER A 273 -13.72 1.13 22.03
CA SER A 273 -15.04 1.44 21.46
C SER A 273 -15.53 0.35 20.50
N ASP A 274 -14.67 -0.19 19.64
CA ASP A 274 -15.06 -1.24 18.69
C ASP A 274 -15.37 -2.55 19.39
N GLU A 275 -14.57 -2.93 20.39
CA GLU A 275 -14.85 -4.09 21.22
C GLU A 275 -16.23 -3.97 21.90
N PHE A 276 -16.63 -2.76 22.31
CA PHE A 276 -17.98 -2.50 22.79
C PHE A 276 -19.05 -2.48 21.68
N ALA A 277 -18.73 -2.02 20.48
CA ALA A 277 -19.65 -2.04 19.34
C ALA A 277 -19.94 -3.49 18.88
N ARG A 278 -18.95 -4.38 18.98
CA ARG A 278 -19.09 -5.84 18.74
C ARG A 278 -19.98 -6.51 19.78
N CYS A 279 -20.04 -5.94 20.99
CA CYS A 279 -21.07 -6.32 21.93
C CYS A 279 -22.43 -5.85 21.40
N SER A 280 -23.16 -6.77 20.75
CA SER A 280 -24.59 -6.58 20.45
C SER A 280 -25.26 -6.00 21.68
N THR A 281 -26.09 -4.97 21.51
CA THR A 281 -26.58 -4.05 22.56
C THR A 281 -26.93 -4.66 23.92
N ALA A 282 -27.20 -5.96 24.06
CA ALA A 282 -27.29 -6.65 25.34
C ALA A 282 -26.28 -6.19 26.41
N ALA A 283 -26.79 -5.54 27.46
CA ALA A 283 -26.02 -5.09 28.64
C ALA A 283 -25.15 -6.20 29.26
N ASN A 284 -25.55 -7.46 29.15
CA ASN A 284 -24.77 -8.60 29.61
C ASN A 284 -23.43 -8.77 28.88
N CYS A 285 -23.35 -8.40 27.60
CA CYS A 285 -22.09 -8.47 26.85
C CYS A 285 -21.11 -7.41 27.36
N THR A 286 -21.56 -6.16 27.44
CA THR A 286 -20.76 -5.03 27.94
C THR A 286 -20.18 -5.32 29.32
N MET A 287 -21.00 -5.83 30.26
CA MET A 287 -20.54 -6.14 31.62
C MET A 287 -19.49 -7.26 31.64
N LYS A 288 -19.65 -8.28 30.78
CA LYS A 288 -18.66 -9.36 30.65
C LYS A 288 -17.35 -8.86 30.05
N LEU A 289 -17.42 -8.02 29.01
CA LEU A 289 -16.25 -7.43 28.39
C LEU A 289 -15.48 -6.56 29.38
N VAL A 290 -16.15 -5.64 30.09
CA VAL A 290 -15.52 -4.82 31.15
C VAL A 290 -14.83 -5.70 32.19
N HIS A 291 -15.50 -6.74 32.67
CA HIS A 291 -14.90 -7.65 33.66
C HIS A 291 -13.68 -8.40 33.10
N SER A 292 -13.74 -8.82 31.83
CA SER A 292 -12.62 -9.49 31.16
C SER A 292 -11.41 -8.56 31.02
N LEU A 293 -11.63 -7.31 30.60
CA LEU A 293 -10.57 -6.31 30.43
C LEU A 293 -9.94 -5.91 31.78
N GLU A 294 -10.77 -5.72 32.82
CA GLU A 294 -10.31 -5.45 34.19
C GLU A 294 -9.45 -6.61 34.71
N LYS A 295 -9.91 -7.85 34.54
CA LYS A 295 -9.18 -9.04 34.97
C LYS A 295 -7.88 -9.24 34.18
N GLY A 296 -7.86 -8.84 32.91
CA GLY A 296 -6.68 -8.84 32.05
C GLY A 296 -5.69 -7.71 32.34
N GLY A 297 -6.09 -6.71 33.14
CA GLY A 297 -5.27 -5.54 33.45
C GLY A 297 -5.22 -4.49 32.33
N SER A 298 -6.03 -4.65 31.27
CA SER A 298 -6.13 -3.67 30.18
C SER A 298 -6.78 -2.37 30.62
N ILE A 299 -7.63 -2.43 31.64
CA ILE A 299 -8.24 -1.28 32.30
C ILE A 299 -8.15 -1.46 33.82
N ASN A 300 -8.11 -0.36 34.57
CA ASN A 300 -8.15 -0.41 36.02
C ASN A 300 -9.61 -0.43 36.56
N LEU A 301 -9.76 -0.64 37.88
CA LEU A 301 -11.06 -0.70 38.53
C LEU A 301 -11.88 0.59 38.40
N GLU A 302 -11.22 1.76 38.40
CA GLU A 302 -11.89 3.05 38.26
C GLU A 302 -12.48 3.21 36.86
N GLU A 303 -11.70 2.89 35.82
CA GLU A 303 -12.13 2.87 34.42
C GLU A 303 -13.27 1.87 34.21
N ALA A 304 -13.15 0.67 34.76
CA ALA A 304 -14.20 -0.34 34.70
C ALA A 304 -15.53 0.18 35.29
N ASN A 305 -15.49 0.89 36.41
CA ASN A 305 -16.68 1.49 37.00
C ASN A 305 -17.26 2.63 36.14
N ARG A 306 -16.42 3.47 35.53
CA ARG A 306 -16.87 4.53 34.61
C ARG A 306 -17.55 3.95 33.37
N LEU A 307 -16.98 2.91 32.75
CA LEU A 307 -17.57 2.22 31.59
C LEU A 307 -18.91 1.56 31.93
N ARG A 308 -19.03 0.91 33.09
CA ARG A 308 -20.30 0.32 33.58
C ARG A 308 -21.38 1.37 33.75
N ASN A 309 -21.05 2.50 34.38
CA ASN A 309 -22.02 3.58 34.58
C ASN A 309 -22.43 4.21 33.24
N ALA A 310 -21.45 4.48 32.37
CA ALA A 310 -21.69 5.13 31.09
C ALA A 310 -22.56 4.28 30.16
N SER A 311 -22.28 2.98 30.07
CA SER A 311 -23.07 2.05 29.26
C SER A 311 -24.51 1.91 29.77
N GLN A 312 -24.74 1.90 31.10
CA GLN A 312 -26.09 1.85 31.66
C GLN A 312 -26.90 3.11 31.32
N VAL A 313 -26.30 4.30 31.41
CA VAL A 313 -26.95 5.57 31.05
C VAL A 313 -27.34 5.58 29.57
N GLY A 314 -26.42 5.18 28.69
CA GLY A 314 -26.69 5.02 27.26
C GLY A 314 -27.88 4.09 27.02
N TYR A 315 -27.88 2.92 27.65
CA TYR A 315 -28.93 1.92 27.49
C TYR A 315 -30.32 2.40 27.89
N HIS A 316 -30.41 3.10 29.03
CA HIS A 316 -31.68 3.60 29.53
C HIS A 316 -32.26 4.72 28.67
N SER A 317 -31.42 5.45 27.94
CA SER A 317 -31.86 6.52 27.06
C SER A 317 -32.65 6.05 25.84
N ARG A 318 -32.44 4.79 25.41
CA ARG A 318 -33.13 4.19 24.24
C ARG A 318 -34.48 3.56 24.55
N ARG A 319 -34.95 3.55 25.81
CA ARG A 319 -36.28 3.01 26.12
C ARG A 319 -37.37 3.96 25.61
N PRO A 320 -38.32 3.48 24.77
CA PRO A 320 -39.51 4.26 24.43
C PRO A 320 -40.21 4.70 25.71
N ARG A 321 -40.54 5.99 25.81
CA ARG A 321 -41.34 6.54 26.91
C ARG A 321 -42.79 6.14 26.79
#